data_AF-A0A0P6SID4-F1
#
_entry.id   AF-A0A0P6SID4-F1
#
_cell.length_a   1.000
_cell.length_b   1.000
_cell.length_c   1.000
_cell.angle_alpha   90.00
_cell.angle_beta   90.00
_cell.angle_gamma   90.00
#
_symmetry.space_group_name_H-M   'P 1'
#
loop_
_entity.id
_entity.type
_entity.pdbx_description
1 polymer ?
#
loop_
_entity_poly.entity_id
_entity_poly.type
_entity_poly.pdbx_seq_one_letter_code
_entity_poly.pdbx_strand_id
1 'polypeptide(L)' 'MSPIFALALACFGVSLSEGFLMANLFKAASRQPEIIGQLRSLMILGIAFIEGTFFVTLAMAFIL' A
#
# COMPACT_ATOMS: atom_id res chain seq x y z
N MET A 1 10.78 22.42 -3.16
CA MET A 1 10.90 20.98 -2.83
C MET A 1 11.17 20.26 -4.12
N SER A 2 12.23 19.45 -4.26
CA SER A 2 12.46 18.72 -5.51
C SER A 2 11.43 17.59 -5.69
N PRO A 3 10.99 17.28 -6.93
CA PRO A 3 10.04 16.19 -7.19
C PRO A 3 10.55 14.82 -6.68
N ILE A 4 11.87 14.62 -6.69
CA ILE A 4 12.54 13.43 -6.14
C ILE A 4 12.31 13.30 -4.62
N PHE A 5 12.34 14.40 -3.88
CA PHE A 5 12.09 14.36 -2.44
C PHE A 5 10.63 14.01 -2.13
N ALA A 6 9.68 14.54 -2.91
CA ALA A 6 8.26 14.20 -2.79
C ALA A 6 8.00 12.71 -3.09
N LEU A 7 8.65 12.17 -4.13
CA LEU A 7 8.62 10.75 -4.47
C LEU A 7 9.19 9.87 -3.35
N ALA A 8 10.34 10.25 -2.78
CA ALA A 8 10.94 9.50 -1.68
C ALA A 8 10.01 9.44 -0.45
N LEU A 9 9.37 10.57 -0.12
CA LEU A 9 8.41 10.64 1.00
C LEU A 9 7.16 9.79 0.73
N ALA A 10 6.62 9.84 -0.49
CA ALA A 10 5.49 9.03 -0.89
C ALA A 10 5.83 7.52 -0.86
N CYS A 11 6.97 7.15 -1.42
CA CYS A 11 7.44 5.75 -1.43
C CYS A 11 7.64 5.22 -0.01
N PHE A 12 8.17 6.04 0.91
CA PHE A 12 8.30 5.69 2.32
C PHE A 12 6.93 5.43 2.98
N GLY A 13 5.96 6.33 2.78
CA GLY A 13 4.62 6.18 3.34
C GLY A 13 3.91 4.91 2.85
N VAL A 14 3.94 4.67 1.54
CA VAL A 14 3.34 3.50 0.87
C VAL A 14 3.95 2.21 1.40
N SER A 15 5.28 2.12 1.44
CA SER A 15 6.00 0.93 1.94
C SER A 15 5.64 0.61 3.39
N LEU A 16 5.49 1.63 4.24
CA LEU A 16 5.12 1.46 5.63
C LEU A 16 3.67 0.96 5.77
N SER A 17 2.74 1.52 4.99
CA SER A 17 1.35 1.10 4.97
C SER A 17 1.17 -0.32 4.47
N GLU A 18 1.88 -0.72 3.41
CA GLU A 18 1.84 -2.10 2.90
C GLU A 18 2.39 -3.11 3.93
N GLY A 19 3.51 -2.78 4.58
CA GLY A 19 4.07 -3.60 5.65
C GLY A 19 3.08 -3.81 6.80
N PHE A 20 2.38 -2.74 7.20
CA PHE A 20 1.35 -2.83 8.24
C PHE A 20 0.13 -3.66 7.79
N LEU A 21 -0.33 -3.48 6.54
CA LEU A 21 -1.45 -4.23 5.97
C LEU A 21 -1.14 -5.73 5.93
N MET A 22 0.05 -6.12 5.44
CA MET A 22 0.48 -7.52 5.38
C MET A 22 0.64 -8.14 6.77
N ALA A 23 1.22 -7.42 7.72
CA ALA A 23 1.36 -7.92 9.09
C ALA A 23 -0.01 -8.25 9.73
N ASN A 24 -1.02 -7.41 9.50
CA ASN A 24 -2.36 -7.65 10.00
C ASN A 24 -3.10 -8.75 9.23
N LEU A 25 -2.86 -8.86 7.92
CA LEU A 25 -3.38 -9.97 7.12
C LEU A 25 -2.87 -11.32 7.63
N PHE A 26 -1.57 -11.45 7.88
CA PHE A 26 -0.99 -12.69 8.40
C PHE A 26 -1.52 -13.03 9.80
N LYS A 27 -1.72 -12.02 10.66
CA LYS A 27 -2.37 -12.21 11.97
C LYS A 27 -3.83 -12.66 11.83
N ALA A 28 -4.58 -12.14 10.86
CA ALA A 28 -5.96 -12.57 10.62
C ALA A 28 -6.00 -14.00 10.05
N ALA A 29 -5.14 -14.30 9.07
CA ALA A 29 -5.02 -15.61 8.45
C ALA A 29 -4.59 -16.70 9.44
N SER A 30 -3.72 -16.38 10.40
CA SER A 30 -3.32 -17.34 11.44
C SER A 30 -4.43 -17.62 12.46
N ARG A 31 -5.36 -16.69 12.67
CA ARG A 31 -6.53 -16.87 13.55
C ARG A 31 -7.65 -17.64 12.88
N GLN A 32 -7.90 -17.38 11.59
CA GLN A 32 -8.98 -18.02 10.82
C GLN A 32 -8.48 -18.34 9.40
N PRO A 33 -7.88 -19.52 9.18
CA PRO A 33 -7.32 -19.88 7.87
C PRO A 33 -8.38 -20.13 6.80
N GLU A 34 -9.61 -20.49 7.21
CA GLU A 34 -10.75 -20.73 6.31
C GLU A 34 -11.23 -19.48 5.54
N ILE A 35 -10.99 -18.27 6.06
CA ILE A 35 -11.37 -17.01 5.41
C ILE A 35 -10.24 -16.39 4.56
N ILE A 36 -9.14 -17.11 4.33
CA ILE A 36 -7.97 -16.57 3.61
C ILE A 36 -8.30 -16.08 2.19
N GLY A 37 -9.26 -16.72 1.51
CA GLY A 37 -9.74 -16.30 0.20
C GLY A 37 -10.39 -14.91 0.24
N GLN A 38 -11.23 -14.65 1.24
CA GLN A 38 -11.88 -13.35 1.44
C GLN A 38 -10.87 -12.28 1.87
N LEU A 39 -9.96 -12.63 2.77
CA LEU A 39 -8.86 -11.77 3.20
C LEU A 39 -7.99 -11.33 2.02
N ARG A 40 -7.70 -12.22 1.07
CA ARG A 40 -6.92 -11.88 -0.14
C ARG A 40 -7.63 -10.86 -1.02
N SER A 41 -8.96 -10.94 -1.19
CA SER A 41 -9.71 -9.93 -1.94
C SER A 41 -9.66 -8.56 -1.25
N LEU A 42 -9.87 -8.52 0.07
CA LEU A 42 -9.75 -7.30 0.87
C LEU A 42 -8.34 -6.71 0.82
N MET A 43 -7.32 -7.57 0.86
CA MET A 43 -5.91 -7.19 0.74
C MET A 43 -5.63 -6.49 -0.57
N ILE A 44 -6.06 -7.06 -1.70
CA ILE A 44 -5.84 -6.48 -3.04
C ILE A 44 -6.52 -5.11 -3.13
N LEU A 45 -7.75 -5.00 -2.60
CA LEU A 45 -8.46 -3.71 -2.55
C LEU A 45 -7.71 -2.68 -1.70
N GLY A 46 -7.19 -3.09 -0.53
CA GLY A 46 -6.40 -2.22 0.34
C GLY A 46 -5.09 -1.74 -0.32
N ILE A 47 -4.37 -2.63 -0.99
CA ILE A 47 -3.16 -2.29 -1.76
C ILE A 47 -3.51 -1.31 -2.88
N ALA A 48 -4.60 -1.53 -3.61
CA ALA A 48 -5.02 -0.63 -4.68
C ALA A 48 -5.27 0.80 -4.19
N PHE A 49 -5.82 0.97 -2.98
CA PHE A 49 -5.98 2.30 -2.36
C PHE A 49 -4.65 2.93 -1.94
N ILE A 50 -3.74 2.13 -1.37
CA ILE A 50 -2.41 2.59 -0.94
C ILE A 50 -1.61 3.04 -2.18
N GLU A 51 -1.48 2.16 -3.17
CA GLU A 51 -0.73 2.41 -4.41
C GLU A 51 -1.36 3.48 -5.31
N GLY A 52 -2.69 3.64 -5.26
CA GLY A 52 -3.37 4.70 -6.01
C GLY A 52 -2.81 6.10 -5.70
N THR A 53 -2.48 6.36 -4.44
CA THR A 53 -1.90 7.64 -4.02
C THR A 53 -0.44 7.82 -4.47
N PHE A 54 0.31 6.72 -4.54
CA PHE A 54 1.67 6.69 -5.08
C PHE A 54 1.67 7.07 -6.56
N PHE A 55 0.81 6.46 -7.37
CA PHE A 55 0.74 6.73 -8.81
C PHE A 55 0.37 8.18 -9.13
N VAL A 56 -0.52 8.80 -8.34
CA VAL A 56 -0.81 10.23 -8.47
C VAL A 56 0.43 11.08 -8.21
N THR A 57 1.17 10.77 -7.15
CA THR A 57 2.41 11.50 -6.81
C THR A 57 3.49 11.30 -7.88
N LEU A 58 3.61 10.08 -8.40
CA LEU A 58 4.52 9.75 -9.49
C LEU A 58 4.18 10.54 -10.76
N ALA A 59 2.90 10.59 -11.15
CA ALA A 59 2.46 11.39 -12.29
C ALA A 59 2.78 12.88 -12.10
N MET A 60 2.52 13.42 -10.92
CA MET A 60 2.84 14.82 -10.59
C MET A 60 4.34 15.11 -10.65
N ALA A 61 5.19 14.14 -10.27
CA ALA A 61 6.64 14.30 -10.29
C ALA A 61 7.25 14.36 -11.71
N PHE A 62 6.52 13.91 -12.75
CA PHE A 62 6.93 14.10 -14.14
C PHE A 62 6.46 15.43 -14.74
N ILE A 63 5.45 16.07 -14.11
CA ILE A 63 4.85 17.32 -14.59
C ILE A 63 5.52 18.54 -13.95
N LEU A 64 5.95 18.43 -12.69
CA LEU A 64 6.56 19.49 -11.87
C LEU A 64 8.09 19.45 -11.90
#